data_AF-A0A957CT23-F1
#
_entry.id   AF-A0A957CT23-F1
#
_cell.length_a   1.000
_cell.length_b   1.000
_cell.length_c   1.000
_cell.angle_alpha   90.00
_cell.angle_beta   90.00
_cell.angle_gamma   90.00
#
_symmetry.space_group_name_H-M   'P 1'
#
loop_
_entity.id
_entity.type
_entity.pdbx_description
1 polymer ?
#
loop_
_entity_poly.entity_id
_entity_poly.type
_entity_poly.pdbx_seq_one_letter_code
_entity_poly.pdbx_strand_id
1 'polypeptide(L)'
;MPQHTLFYRFGVALFIGLLVGLQREYSYDEEDKPGQKTFAGIRTFTLMGLLGCTAAFLADLFDSPWVFVGVIIPFTVLIAVSYYVSAKHGEMGLTTEIAALLIFLTGGLSFWDEMALAVALGVITTALLSFKGELHRFVERINREDVLATLKFAIITAIVLPV
;
A
#
# COMPACT_ATOMS: atom_id res chain seq x y z
N MET A 1 -4.82 7.94 28.81
CA MET A 1 -3.75 7.26 28.02
C MET A 1 -2.39 7.82 28.46
N PRO A 2 -1.36 6.99 28.71
CA PRO A 2 -0.01 7.49 28.98
C PRO A 2 0.54 8.20 27.73
N GLN A 3 1.14 9.38 27.88
CA GLN A 3 1.68 10.17 26.75
C GLN A 3 2.74 9.39 25.95
N HIS A 4 3.49 8.50 26.62
CA HIS A 4 4.51 7.66 25.99
C HIS A 4 3.93 6.70 24.95
N THR A 5 2.79 6.05 25.25
CA THR A 5 2.15 5.09 24.33
C THR A 5 1.70 5.76 23.05
N LEU A 6 1.23 7.01 23.16
CA LEU A 6 0.76 7.80 22.02
C LEU A 6 1.93 8.16 21.09
N PHE A 7 3.07 8.59 21.65
CA PHE A 7 4.29 8.83 20.87
C PHE A 7 4.78 7.57 20.14
N TYR A 8 4.71 6.39 20.77
CA TYR A 8 5.06 5.13 20.11
C TYR A 8 4.12 4.81 18.94
N ARG A 9 2.80 4.96 19.10
CA ARG A 9 1.81 4.70 18.03
C ARG A 9 2.01 5.59 16.81
N PHE A 10 2.23 6.88 17.03
CA PHE A 10 2.56 7.83 15.97
C PHE A 10 3.93 7.55 15.34
N GLY A 11 4.92 7.18 16.16
CA GLY A 11 6.24 6.78 15.68
C GLY A 11 6.19 5.56 14.76
N VAL A 12 5.41 4.54 15.10
CA VAL A 12 5.21 3.34 14.27
C VAL A 12 4.51 3.70 12.96
N ALA A 13 3.42 4.49 13.00
CA ALA A 13 2.73 4.94 11.79
C ALA A 13 3.64 5.74 10.86
N LEU A 14 4.49 6.61 11.42
CA LEU A 14 5.50 7.37 10.68
C LEU A 14 6.52 6.44 10.04
N PHE A 15 7.04 5.48 10.81
CA PHE A 15 8.07 4.55 10.34
C PHE A 15 7.56 3.66 9.21
N ILE A 16 6.32 3.16 9.31
CA ILE A 16 5.67 2.38 8.25
C ILE A 16 5.51 3.23 6.98
N GLY A 17 4.99 4.45 7.11
CA GLY A 17 4.84 5.37 5.98
C GLY A 17 6.16 5.73 5.31
N LEU A 18 7.23 5.90 6.11
CA LEU A 18 8.58 6.17 5.63
C LEU A 18 9.17 4.97 4.90
N LEU A 19 9.02 3.76 5.45
CA LEU A 19 9.56 2.52 4.88
C LEU A 19 8.95 2.26 3.49
N VAL A 20 7.61 2.32 3.37
CA VAL A 20 6.95 2.15 2.07
C VAL A 20 7.28 3.30 1.13
N GLY A 21 7.32 4.54 1.64
CA GLY A 21 7.65 5.71 0.84
C GLY A 21 9.06 5.67 0.26
N LEU A 22 10.04 5.18 1.02
CA LEU A 22 11.43 5.01 0.60
C LEU A 22 11.55 3.94 -0.48
N GLN A 23 10.90 2.79 -0.28
CA GLN A 23 10.88 1.73 -1.27
C GLN A 23 10.18 2.19 -2.56
N ARG A 24 9.13 3.01 -2.44
CA ARG A 24 8.44 3.57 -3.60
C ARG A 24 9.35 4.51 -4.40
N GLU A 25 10.06 5.41 -3.73
CA GLU A 25 11.01 6.34 -4.37
C GLU A 25 12.12 5.56 -5.07
N TYR A 26 12.66 4.52 -4.42
CA TYR A 26 13.70 3.66 -4.99
C TYR A 26 13.23 2.85 -6.20
N SER A 27 12.05 2.22 -6.13
CA SER A 27 11.51 1.45 -7.27
C SER A 27 11.16 2.31 -8.49
N TYR A 28 10.97 3.62 -8.32
CA TYR A 28 10.80 4.55 -9.45
C TYR A 28 12.14 4.91 -10.11
N ASP A 29 13.19 5.13 -9.32
CA ASP A 29 14.54 5.40 -9.84
C ASP A 29 15.08 4.20 -10.64
N GLU A 30 14.71 2.98 -10.24
CA GLU A 30 15.19 1.74 -10.87
C GLU A 30 14.44 1.36 -12.17
N GLU A 31 13.22 1.87 -12.37
CA GLU A 31 12.39 1.60 -13.57
C GLU A 31 12.70 2.52 -14.77
N ASP A 32 13.69 3.42 -14.68
CA ASP A 32 14.33 4.13 -15.80
C ASP A 32 13.31 4.76 -16.81
N LYS A 33 12.24 5.38 -16.30
CA LYS A 33 11.27 6.15 -17.10
C LYS A 33 11.56 7.65 -16.98
N PRO A 34 12.46 8.22 -17.80
CA PRO A 34 12.80 9.65 -17.74
C PRO A 34 11.56 10.49 -18.09
N GLY A 35 10.97 11.13 -17.09
CA GLY A 35 9.91 12.13 -17.26
C GLY A 35 8.53 11.79 -16.68
N GLN A 36 8.31 10.60 -16.11
CA GLN A 36 7.09 10.33 -15.34
C GLN A 36 7.22 10.92 -13.93
N LYS A 37 6.33 11.86 -13.58
CA LYS A 37 6.38 12.54 -12.28
C LYS A 37 5.75 11.62 -11.25
N THR A 38 6.56 11.15 -10.30
CA THR A 38 6.13 10.30 -9.18
C THR A 38 4.87 10.83 -8.50
N PHE A 39 3.82 10.03 -8.51
CA PHE A 39 2.54 10.31 -7.85
C PHE A 39 2.66 10.53 -6.33
N ALA A 40 3.56 9.80 -5.65
CA ALA A 40 3.79 9.90 -4.22
C ALA A 40 5.19 9.36 -3.85
N GLY A 41 6.00 10.18 -3.18
CA GLY A 41 7.34 9.82 -2.69
C GLY A 41 7.37 9.61 -1.17
N ILE A 42 8.57 9.57 -0.57
CA ILE A 42 8.75 9.27 0.86
C ILE A 42 7.92 10.18 1.78
N ARG A 43 7.86 11.47 1.46
CA ARG A 43 7.13 12.48 2.24
C ARG A 43 5.63 12.23 2.20
N THR A 44 5.09 11.91 1.03
CA THR A 44 3.65 11.76 0.85
C THR A 44 3.15 10.54 1.61
N PHE A 45 3.81 9.37 1.49
CA PHE A 45 3.41 8.16 2.21
C PHE A 45 3.59 8.29 3.73
N THR A 46 4.65 8.98 4.18
CA THR A 46 4.83 9.30 5.60
C THR A 46 3.66 10.15 6.13
N LEU A 47 3.26 11.17 5.38
CA LEU A 47 2.12 12.01 5.74
C LEU A 47 0.79 11.24 5.71
N MET A 48 0.59 10.32 4.76
CA MET A 48 -0.62 9.48 4.71
C MET A 48 -0.75 8.59 5.95
N GLY A 49 0.35 7.96 6.40
CA GLY A 49 0.36 7.14 7.60
C GLY A 49 0.05 7.94 8.86
N LEU A 50 0.64 9.14 8.97
CA LEU A 50 0.33 10.07 10.05
C LEU A 50 -1.13 10.55 10.00
N LEU A 51 -1.67 10.83 8.82
CA LEU A 51 -3.05 11.24 8.62
C LEU A 51 -4.02 10.14 9.08
N GLY A 52 -3.72 8.88 8.78
CA GLY A 52 -4.46 7.71 9.27
C GLY A 52 -4.45 7.57 10.79
N CYS A 53 -3.27 7.67 11.40
CA CYS A 53 -3.12 7.62 12.85
C CYS A 53 -3.85 8.78 13.54
N THR A 54 -3.79 9.97 12.95
CA THR A 54 -4.47 11.17 13.45
C THR A 54 -5.99 11.04 13.32
N ALA A 55 -6.48 10.47 12.21
CA ALA A 55 -7.90 10.22 11.99
C ALA A 55 -8.46 9.24 13.03
N ALA A 56 -7.72 8.17 13.34
CA ALA A 56 -8.11 7.20 14.37
C ALA A 56 -8.08 7.82 15.77
N PHE A 57 -7.07 8.66 16.08
CA PHE A 57 -7.02 9.42 17.33
C PHE A 57 -8.22 10.37 17.49
N LEU A 58 -8.59 11.08 16.41
CA LEU A 58 -9.77 11.96 16.43
C LEU A 58 -11.07 11.16 16.62
N ALA A 59 -11.21 10.00 15.99
CA ALA A 59 -12.40 9.16 16.14
C ALA A 59 -12.58 8.67 17.58
N ASP A 60 -11.50 8.33 18.27
CA ASP A 60 -11.49 7.97 19.69
C ASP A 60 -11.79 9.17 20.60
N LEU A 61 -11.22 10.35 20.28
CA LEU A 61 -11.43 11.58 21.06
C LEU A 61 -12.89 12.06 21.06
N PHE A 62 -13.58 11.90 19.94
CA PHE A 62 -15.00 12.28 19.78
C PHE A 62 -15.98 11.12 20.03
N ASP A 63 -15.47 9.94 20.42
CA ASP A 63 -16.24 8.70 20.62
C ASP A 63 -17.20 8.38 19.46
N SER A 64 -16.77 8.71 18.24
CA SER A 64 -17.60 8.69 17.04
C SER A 64 -16.84 8.12 15.84
N PRO A 65 -17.20 6.89 15.39
CA PRO A 65 -16.60 6.27 14.20
C PRO A 65 -16.77 7.10 12.93
N TRP A 66 -17.78 7.97 12.89
CA TRP A 66 -18.07 8.87 11.77
C TRP A 66 -16.94 9.84 11.49
N VAL A 67 -16.12 10.19 12.49
CA VAL A 67 -14.98 11.09 12.28
C VAL A 67 -13.92 10.43 11.41
N PHE A 68 -13.64 9.14 11.62
CA PHE A 68 -12.72 8.39 10.76
C PHE A 68 -13.25 8.30 9.33
N VAL A 69 -14.55 8.02 9.18
CA VAL A 69 -15.22 8.00 7.87
C VAL A 69 -15.17 9.37 7.19
N GLY A 70 -15.31 10.45 7.96
CA GLY A 70 -15.20 11.83 7.49
C GLY A 70 -13.82 12.20 6.96
N VAL A 71 -12.76 11.50 7.38
CA VAL A 71 -11.39 11.71 6.88
C VAL A 71 -11.04 10.77 5.73
N ILE A 72 -11.45 9.50 5.80
CA ILE A 72 -11.11 8.52 4.75
C ILE A 72 -11.82 8.81 3.42
N ILE A 73 -13.06 9.33 3.45
CA ILE A 73 -13.81 9.68 2.23
C ILE A 73 -13.06 10.73 1.40
N PRO A 74 -12.77 11.95 1.92
CA PRO A 74 -12.06 12.96 1.14
C PRO A 74 -10.65 12.51 0.75
N PHE A 75 -9.98 11.72 1.59
CA PHE A 75 -8.69 11.12 1.27
C PHE A 75 -8.78 10.17 0.06
N THR A 76 -9.76 9.28 0.03
CA THR A 76 -10.00 8.35 -1.08
C THR A 76 -10.36 9.10 -2.36
N VAL A 77 -11.17 10.17 -2.26
CA VAL A 77 -11.48 11.04 -3.40
C VAL A 77 -10.23 11.71 -3.94
N LEU A 78 -9.35 12.22 -3.08
CA LEU A 78 -8.07 12.82 -3.50
C LEU A 78 -7.21 11.80 -4.25
N ILE A 79 -7.10 10.58 -3.72
CA ILE A 79 -6.39 9.48 -4.39
C ILE A 79 -7.02 9.15 -5.74
N ALA A 80 -8.35 9.04 -5.83
CA ALA A 80 -9.05 8.72 -7.07
C ALA A 80 -8.89 9.82 -8.13
N VAL A 81 -8.94 11.10 -7.73
CA VAL A 81 -8.67 12.24 -8.61
C VAL A 81 -7.24 12.19 -9.10
N SER A 82 -6.29 11.94 -8.20
CA SER A 82 -4.89 11.84 -8.56
C SER A 82 -4.65 10.67 -9.53
N TYR A 83 -5.28 9.50 -9.32
CA TYR A 83 -5.22 8.37 -10.25
C TYR A 83 -5.75 8.75 -11.61
N TYR A 84 -6.90 9.43 -11.66
CA TYR A 84 -7.50 9.87 -12.91
C TYR A 84 -6.59 10.84 -13.68
N VAL A 85 -5.92 11.75 -12.96
CA VAL A 85 -4.94 12.68 -13.54
C VAL A 85 -3.73 11.91 -14.06
N SER A 86 -3.15 10.99 -13.30
CA SER A 86 -1.98 10.18 -13.72
C SER A 86 -2.31 9.27 -14.90
N ALA A 87 -3.47 8.60 -14.88
CA ALA A 87 -3.95 7.75 -15.96
C ALA A 87 -4.11 8.54 -17.27
N LYS A 88 -4.58 9.80 -17.19
CA LYS A 88 -4.69 10.70 -18.34
C LYS A 88 -3.33 11.07 -18.96
N HIS A 89 -2.26 11.06 -18.15
CA HIS A 89 -0.89 11.32 -18.60
C HIS A 89 -0.14 10.04 -19.05
N GLY A 90 -0.83 8.90 -19.14
CA GLY A 90 -0.24 7.62 -19.57
C GLY A 90 0.53 6.90 -18.45
N GLU A 91 0.44 7.36 -17.21
CA GLU A 91 0.98 6.66 -16.04
C GLU A 91 -0.14 5.80 -15.44
N MET A 92 -0.10 4.49 -15.69
CA MET A 92 -1.05 3.53 -15.12
C MET A 92 -0.41 2.77 -13.97
N GLY A 93 -0.89 3.00 -12.74
CA GLY A 93 -0.26 2.41 -11.56
C GLY A 93 -1.18 2.16 -10.38
N LEU A 94 -2.37 1.58 -10.58
CA LEU A 94 -3.43 1.37 -9.56
C LEU A 94 -2.96 0.75 -8.23
N THR A 95 -1.88 -0.02 -8.25
CA THR A 95 -1.26 -0.61 -7.04
C THR A 95 -0.72 0.45 -6.08
N THR A 96 -0.34 1.63 -6.58
CA THR A 96 0.20 2.76 -5.80
C THR A 96 -0.87 3.40 -4.96
N GLU A 97 -2.04 3.58 -5.55
CA GLU A 97 -3.21 4.16 -4.91
C GLU A 97 -3.79 3.21 -3.87
N ILE A 98 -3.78 1.91 -4.16
CA ILE A 98 -4.10 0.89 -3.15
C ILE A 98 -3.08 0.93 -2.02
N ALA A 99 -1.78 1.03 -2.31
CA ALA A 99 -0.75 1.15 -1.26
C ALA A 99 -0.96 2.40 -0.40
N ALA A 100 -1.33 3.54 -1.01
CA ALA A 100 -1.64 4.78 -0.30
C ALA A 100 -2.82 4.61 0.68
N LEU A 101 -3.89 3.94 0.23
CA LEU A 101 -5.02 3.58 1.09
C LEU A 101 -4.61 2.63 2.21
N LEU A 102 -3.80 1.62 1.90
CA LEU A 102 -3.30 0.68 2.90
C LEU A 102 -2.47 1.38 3.96
N ILE A 103 -1.55 2.29 3.61
CA ILE A 103 -0.78 3.03 4.62
C ILE A 103 -1.68 3.87 5.51
N PHE A 104 -2.67 4.56 4.95
CA PHE A 104 -3.62 5.32 5.75
C PHE A 104 -4.35 4.42 6.76
N LEU A 105 -4.86 3.27 6.31
CA LEU A 105 -5.51 2.30 7.20
C LEU A 105 -4.54 1.77 8.26
N THR A 106 -3.33 1.41 7.84
CA THR A 106 -2.27 0.89 8.70
C THR A 106 -1.87 1.90 9.78
N GLY A 107 -1.84 3.19 9.45
CA GLY A 107 -1.66 4.28 10.41
C GLY A 107 -2.79 4.33 11.44
N GLY A 108 -4.03 4.14 11.02
CA GLY A 108 -5.17 4.02 11.93
C GLY A 108 -5.11 2.79 12.83
N LEU A 109 -4.71 1.63 12.28
CA LEU A 109 -4.53 0.39 13.05
C LEU A 109 -3.43 0.52 14.10
N SER A 110 -2.34 1.24 13.80
CA SER A 110 -1.30 1.57 14.79
C SER A 110 -1.88 2.28 16.01
N PHE A 111 -2.95 3.06 15.84
CA PHE A 111 -3.60 3.75 16.95
C PHE A 111 -4.50 2.83 17.79
N TRP A 112 -5.24 1.90 17.19
CA TRP A 112 -6.16 0.97 17.86
C TRP A 112 -5.47 -0.23 18.55
N ASP A 113 -4.20 -0.10 18.90
CA ASP A 113 -3.38 -1.12 19.60
C ASP A 113 -3.02 -2.37 18.78
N GLU A 114 -3.38 -2.41 17.49
CA GLU A 114 -3.04 -3.49 16.56
C GLU A 114 -1.67 -3.26 15.88
N MET A 115 -0.65 -2.92 16.68
CA MET A 115 0.68 -2.55 16.17
C MET A 115 1.33 -3.67 15.34
N ALA A 116 1.23 -4.92 15.78
CA ALA A 116 1.81 -6.05 15.09
C ALA A 116 1.21 -6.22 13.69
N LEU A 117 -0.12 -6.07 13.58
CA LEU A 117 -0.84 -6.15 12.32
C LEU A 117 -0.51 -4.95 11.42
N ALA A 118 -0.40 -3.75 12.01
CA ALA A 118 0.00 -2.57 11.28
C ALA A 118 1.39 -2.73 10.65
N VAL A 119 2.38 -3.16 11.43
CA VAL A 119 3.74 -3.39 10.94
C VAL A 119 3.75 -4.48 9.87
N ALA A 120 3.05 -5.60 10.09
CA ALA A 120 2.97 -6.69 9.12
C ALA A 120 2.38 -6.23 7.77
N LEU A 121 1.26 -5.49 7.79
CA LEU A 121 0.66 -4.94 6.57
C LEU A 121 1.59 -3.96 5.87
N GLY A 122 2.26 -3.07 6.62
CA GLY A 122 3.24 -2.15 6.07
C GLY A 122 4.38 -2.88 5.34
N VAL A 123 4.99 -3.87 5.99
CA VAL A 123 6.10 -4.66 5.44
C VAL A 123 5.64 -5.49 4.23
N ILE A 124 4.47 -6.12 4.29
CA ILE A 124 3.91 -6.90 3.16
C ILE A 124 3.64 -5.96 1.97
N THR A 125 3.08 -4.77 2.22
CA THR A 125 2.82 -3.77 1.18
C THR A 125 4.13 -3.35 0.50
N THR A 126 5.17 -3.06 1.29
CA THR A 126 6.50 -2.76 0.78
C THR A 126 7.08 -3.91 -0.04
N ALA A 127 7.02 -5.14 0.47
CA ALA A 127 7.55 -6.30 -0.21
C ALA A 127 6.86 -6.52 -1.57
N LEU A 128 5.53 -6.41 -1.61
CA LEU A 128 4.74 -6.51 -2.84
C LEU A 128 5.12 -5.41 -3.85
N LEU A 129 5.28 -4.17 -3.39
CA LEU A 129 5.71 -3.08 -4.27
C LEU A 129 7.16 -3.28 -4.75
N SER A 130 8.03 -3.85 -3.92
CA SER A 130 9.45 -4.07 -4.25
C SER A 130 9.62 -5.15 -5.33
N PHE A 131 8.80 -6.19 -5.29
CA PHE A 131 8.89 -7.28 -6.26
C PHE A 131 8.25 -6.96 -7.62
N LYS A 132 7.59 -5.80 -7.79
CA LYS A 132 6.90 -5.42 -9.03
C LYS A 132 7.79 -5.61 -10.28
N GLY A 133 9.04 -5.13 -10.23
CA GLY A 133 9.97 -5.21 -11.36
C GLY A 133 10.40 -6.65 -11.68
N GLU A 134 10.69 -7.46 -10.64
CA GLU A 134 11.08 -8.86 -10.82
C GLU A 134 9.92 -9.72 -11.32
N LEU A 135 8.72 -9.51 -10.79
CA LEU A 135 7.52 -10.21 -11.21
C LEU A 135 7.19 -9.91 -12.68
N HIS A 136 7.36 -8.66 -13.10
CA HIS A 136 7.14 -8.28 -14.50
C HIS A 136 8.13 -8.98 -15.43
N ARG A 137 9.44 -8.95 -15.10
CA ARG A 137 10.46 -9.69 -15.89
C ARG A 137 10.23 -11.20 -15.89
N PHE A 138 9.76 -11.76 -14.78
CA PHE A 138 9.44 -13.18 -14.69
C PHE A 138 8.25 -13.54 -15.59
N VAL A 139 7.18 -12.73 -15.57
CA VAL A 139 6.01 -12.90 -16.43
C VAL A 139 6.36 -12.69 -17.91
N GLU A 140 7.21 -11.72 -18.25
CA GLU A 140 7.69 -11.53 -19.63
C GLU A 140 8.51 -12.72 -20.14
N ARG A 141 9.17 -13.47 -19.25
CA ARG A 141 9.90 -14.69 -19.61
C ARG A 141 9.02 -15.93 -19.71
N ILE A 142 7.77 -15.88 -19.23
CA ILE A 142 6.83 -17.00 -19.32
C ILE A 142 6.23 -17.02 -20.72
N ASN A 143 6.43 -18.14 -21.43
CA ASN A 143 5.82 -18.34 -22.73
C ASN A 143 4.39 -18.90 -22.58
N ARG A 144 3.54 -18.76 -23.61
CA ARG A 144 2.17 -19.31 -23.62
C ARG A 144 2.15 -20.82 -23.38
N GLU A 145 3.19 -21.52 -23.85
CA GLU A 145 3.34 -22.96 -23.65
C GLU A 145 3.55 -23.32 -22.18
N ASP A 146 4.32 -22.53 -21.44
CA ASP A 146 4.54 -22.74 -20.00
C ASP A 146 3.26 -22.51 -19.19
N VAL A 147 2.46 -21.51 -19.58
CA VAL A 147 1.14 -21.26 -18.95
C VAL A 147 0.21 -22.44 -19.19
N LEU A 148 0.14 -22.95 -20.43
CA LEU A 148 -0.69 -24.10 -20.76
C LEU A 148 -0.21 -25.39 -20.09
N ALA A 149 1.10 -25.58 -19.97
CA ALA A 149 1.69 -26.72 -19.26
C ALA A 149 1.36 -26.68 -17.77
N THR A 150 1.54 -25.51 -17.13
CA THR A 150 1.20 -25.29 -15.72
C THR A 150 -0.29 -25.49 -15.47
N LEU A 151 -1.15 -24.97 -16.36
CA LEU A 151 -2.61 -25.12 -16.25
C LEU A 151 -3.04 -26.58 -16.42
N LYS A 152 -2.47 -27.32 -17.39
CA LYS A 152 -2.71 -28.77 -17.54
C LYS A 152 -2.28 -29.53 -16.28
N PHE A 153 -1.11 -29.20 -15.73
CA PHE A 153 -0.61 -29.84 -14.52
C PHE A 153 -1.50 -29.54 -13.31
N ALA A 154 -1.96 -28.30 -13.17
CA ALA A 154 -2.91 -27.89 -12.13
C ALA A 154 -4.26 -28.61 -12.27
N ILE A 155 -4.79 -28.74 -13.49
CA ILE A 155 -6.01 -29.51 -13.76
C ILE A 155 -5.83 -30.97 -13.39
N ILE A 156 -4.71 -31.59 -13.77
CA ILE A 156 -4.43 -33.00 -13.42
C ILE A 156 -4.34 -33.15 -11.90
N THR A 157 -3.59 -32.28 -11.23
CA THR A 157 -3.34 -32.38 -9.79
C THR A 157 -4.59 -32.06 -8.95
N ALA A 158 -5.35 -31.03 -9.33
CA ALA A 158 -6.49 -30.55 -8.53
C ALA A 158 -7.83 -31.23 -8.89
N ILE A 159 -8.00 -31.69 -10.13
CA ILE A 159 -9.29 -32.24 -10.62
C ILE A 159 -9.19 -33.74 -10.90
N VAL A 160 -8.11 -34.21 -11.52
CA VAL A 160 -7.98 -35.62 -11.96
C VAL A 160 -7.37 -36.52 -10.87
N LEU A 161 -6.53 -35.95 -10.01
CA LEU A 161 -5.94 -36.59 -8.86
C LEU A 161 -6.62 -36.13 -7.55
N PRO A 162 -7.96 -36.13 -7.40
CA PRO A 162 -8.57 -35.88 -6.11
C PRO A 162 -8.25 -37.12 -5.25
N VAL A 163 -7.22 -36.99 -4.44
CA VAL A 163 -6.96 -37.85 -3.29
C VAL A 163 -7.74 -37.33 -2.09
#